data_AF-A0A0K2GAH5-F1
#
_entry.id   AF-A0A0K2GAH5-F1
#
_cell.length_a   1.000
_cell.length_b   1.000
_cell.length_c   1.000
_cell.angle_alpha   90.00
_cell.angle_beta   90.00
_cell.angle_gamma   90.00
#
_symmetry.space_group_name_H-M   'P 1'
#
loop_
_entity.id
_entity.type
_entity.pdbx_description
1 polymer ?
#
loop_
_entity_poly.entity_id
_entity_poly.type
_entity_poly.pdbx_seq_one_letter_code
_entity_poly.pdbx_strand_id
1 'polypeptide(L)'
;MKHRIVGVMVLGLLAGLDGCAGQGDAVPIGLSLKPAADQAASAPAGTVEVLVTPFGDDRSDRTKLGVHQSLWGTTEPLTLKNGSVGEVTAKALAEYLVRKGWRARYAAAFAGQDGEVVISGKVLESSVDAHGTVGSTDIVAKNKIVVHAKNQSDGSSITNTVGHNGTYSVFWYGPEDAEEILSEVMERNFEKFVSQTRFDGSALRFK
;
A
#
# COMPACT_ATOMS: atom_id res chain seq x y z
N MET A 1 -39.26 71.01 -12.14
CA MET A 1 -39.44 69.73 -11.41
C MET A 1 -39.34 68.57 -12.40
N LYS A 2 -38.70 67.49 -11.96
CA LYS A 2 -38.47 66.18 -12.61
C LYS A 2 -37.18 66.04 -13.44
N HIS A 3 -36.16 65.55 -12.74
CA HIS A 3 -34.97 64.89 -13.28
C HIS A 3 -35.30 63.52 -13.88
N ARG A 4 -34.38 63.01 -14.71
CA ARG A 4 -33.77 61.65 -14.72
C ARG A 4 -33.68 61.09 -16.15
N ILE A 5 -32.69 60.33 -16.59
CA ILE A 5 -31.36 59.88 -16.16
C ILE A 5 -30.74 59.32 -17.46
N VAL A 6 -29.44 59.52 -17.65
CA VAL A 6 -28.61 58.97 -18.73
C VAL A 6 -28.60 57.43 -18.66
N GLY A 7 -28.98 56.76 -19.74
CA GLY A 7 -28.87 55.31 -19.90
C GLY A 7 -27.57 54.91 -20.59
N VAL A 8 -26.52 54.67 -19.81
CA VAL A 8 -25.39 53.83 -20.22
C VAL A 8 -25.58 52.52 -19.47
N MET A 9 -25.78 51.40 -20.19
CA MET A 9 -25.59 50.09 -19.59
C MET A 9 -24.76 49.20 -20.52
N VAL A 10 -23.64 48.83 -19.94
CA VAL A 10 -22.46 48.20 -20.50
C VAL A 10 -22.76 46.75 -20.91
N LEU A 11 -22.31 46.41 -22.11
CA LEU A 11 -22.12 45.04 -22.57
C LEU A 11 -20.98 44.42 -21.75
N GLY A 12 -21.32 43.71 -20.68
CA GLY A 12 -20.39 43.13 -19.72
C GLY A 12 -20.16 41.64 -19.97
N LEU A 13 -18.96 41.35 -20.48
CA LEU A 13 -18.21 40.09 -20.56
C LEU A 13 -18.81 38.82 -19.91
N LEU A 14 -18.96 37.79 -20.75
CA LEU A 14 -18.79 36.39 -20.38
C LEU A 14 -17.31 36.14 -20.05
N ALA A 15 -16.96 36.02 -18.78
CA ALA A 15 -15.66 35.49 -18.34
C ALA A 15 -15.80 34.81 -16.97
N GLY A 16 -15.33 33.56 -16.87
CA GLY A 16 -15.16 32.86 -15.59
C GLY A 16 -15.97 31.58 -15.45
N LEU A 17 -15.84 30.62 -16.38
CA LEU A 17 -16.00 29.22 -16.01
C LEU A 17 -14.69 28.75 -15.38
N ASP A 18 -14.37 29.27 -14.19
CA ASP A 18 -13.44 28.60 -13.29
C ASP A 18 -14.18 27.40 -12.72
N GLY A 19 -14.20 26.32 -13.51
CA GLY A 19 -14.48 25.00 -12.99
C GLY A 19 -13.34 24.64 -12.05
N CYS A 20 -13.44 25.05 -10.79
CA CYS A 20 -12.70 24.42 -9.71
C CYS A 20 -13.03 22.93 -9.79
N ALA A 21 -12.10 22.14 -10.31
CA ALA A 21 -12.06 20.70 -10.09
C ALA A 21 -12.33 20.47 -8.59
N GLY A 22 -13.50 19.93 -8.28
CA GLY A 22 -13.93 19.73 -6.91
C GLY A 22 -13.02 18.70 -6.27
N GLN A 23 -12.31 19.08 -5.21
CA GLN A 23 -11.67 18.09 -4.36
C GLN A 23 -12.79 17.30 -3.67
N GLY A 24 -12.87 16.01 -4.01
CA GLY A 24 -13.85 15.09 -3.45
C GLY A 24 -13.43 14.60 -2.07
N ASP A 25 -14.35 13.90 -1.41
CA ASP A 25 -14.12 13.34 -0.08
C ASP A 25 -13.05 12.23 -0.12
N ALA A 26 -12.40 12.01 1.03
CA ALA A 26 -11.44 10.92 1.16
C ALA A 26 -12.16 9.56 1.08
N VAL A 27 -11.64 8.68 0.23
CA VAL A 27 -12.17 7.33 0.06
C VAL A 27 -11.30 6.36 0.87
N PRO A 28 -11.83 5.72 1.92
CA PRO A 28 -11.07 4.77 2.72
C PRO A 28 -10.95 3.44 1.98
N ILE A 29 -9.72 2.94 1.81
CA ILE A 29 -9.39 1.64 1.23
C ILE A 29 -8.71 0.74 2.25
N GLY A 30 -9.04 -0.55 2.21
CA GLY A 30 -8.42 -1.62 2.97
C GLY A 30 -7.13 -2.13 2.31
N LEU A 31 -6.10 -2.30 3.13
CA LEU A 31 -4.88 -3.00 2.73
C LEU A 31 -4.86 -4.35 3.46
N SER A 32 -5.20 -5.42 2.75
CA SER A 32 -5.19 -6.78 3.30
C SER A 32 -4.80 -7.75 2.20
N LEU A 33 -3.99 -8.75 2.52
CA LEU A 33 -3.71 -9.80 1.55
C LEU A 33 -4.99 -10.58 1.25
N LYS A 34 -5.28 -10.79 -0.03
CA LYS A 34 -6.40 -11.63 -0.43
C LYS A 34 -6.15 -13.05 0.11
N PRO A 35 -7.16 -13.70 0.72
CA PRO A 35 -7.05 -15.12 1.04
C PRO A 35 -6.77 -15.87 -0.28
N ALA A 36 -5.64 -16.57 -0.35
CA ALA A 36 -5.38 -17.42 -1.50
C ALA A 36 -6.39 -18.57 -1.44
N ALA A 37 -7.21 -18.73 -2.49
CA ALA A 37 -8.00 -19.93 -2.68
C ALA A 37 -7.01 -21.11 -2.82
N ASP A 38 -7.04 -22.03 -1.86
CA ASP A 38 -6.31 -23.29 -1.84
C ASP A 38 -4.81 -23.22 -2.22
N GLN A 39 -3.99 -22.67 -1.33
CA GLN A 39 -2.64 -23.21 -1.11
C GLN A 39 -2.58 -23.81 0.28
N ALA A 40 -2.98 -25.08 0.39
CA ALA A 40 -2.66 -25.90 1.53
C ALA A 40 -1.13 -25.91 1.71
N ALA A 41 -0.66 -25.38 2.84
CA ALA A 41 0.75 -25.34 3.18
C ALA A 41 1.37 -26.73 3.04
N SER A 42 2.16 -26.92 1.98
CA SER A 42 2.92 -28.15 1.74
C SER A 42 4.35 -28.05 2.32
N ALA A 43 4.68 -26.93 2.95
CA ALA A 43 5.98 -26.73 3.59
C ALA A 43 5.91 -27.23 5.04
N PRO A 44 6.91 -28.02 5.52
CA PRO A 44 7.00 -28.40 6.92
C PRO A 44 7.03 -27.13 7.77
N ALA A 45 6.22 -27.10 8.83
CA ALA A 45 6.17 -26.00 9.77
C ALA A 45 7.59 -25.63 10.21
N GLY A 46 8.06 -24.44 9.84
CA GLY A 46 9.40 -23.98 10.19
C GLY A 46 9.58 -24.05 11.71
N THR A 47 10.69 -24.63 12.17
CA THR A 47 11.00 -24.73 13.61
C THR A 47 11.38 -23.37 14.22
N VAL A 48 11.81 -22.44 13.36
CA VAL A 48 12.32 -21.11 13.71
C VAL A 48 11.16 -20.13 13.91
N GLU A 49 11.08 -19.51 15.08
CA GLU A 49 10.11 -18.46 15.36
C GLU A 49 10.54 -17.13 14.73
N VAL A 50 9.69 -16.61 13.84
CA VAL A 50 9.89 -15.34 13.14
C VAL A 50 8.95 -14.28 13.71
N LEU A 51 9.51 -13.22 14.25
CA LEU A 51 8.77 -12.07 14.75
C LEU A 51 8.75 -10.97 13.69
N VAL A 52 7.58 -10.48 13.31
CA VAL A 52 7.45 -9.33 12.41
C VAL A 52 6.99 -8.10 13.20
N THR A 53 7.81 -7.06 13.23
CA THR A 53 7.50 -5.78 13.90
C THR A 53 6.98 -4.75 12.90
N PRO A 54 6.25 -3.71 13.34
CA PRO A 54 5.80 -2.61 12.48
C PRO A 54 6.92 -2.06 11.61
N PHE A 55 6.62 -1.81 10.35
CA PHE A 55 7.55 -1.14 9.44
C PHE A 55 7.47 0.37 9.68
N GLY A 56 8.58 1.09 9.47
CA GLY A 56 8.55 2.55 9.39
C GLY A 56 7.82 3.01 8.12
N ASP A 57 7.12 4.16 8.16
CA ASP A 57 6.58 4.81 6.97
C ASP A 57 7.54 5.92 6.52
N ASP A 58 8.36 5.62 5.52
CA ASP A 58 9.34 6.54 4.90
C ASP A 58 8.85 7.05 3.54
N ARG A 59 7.56 6.90 3.23
CA ARG A 59 6.95 7.45 2.01
C ARG A 59 7.06 8.96 1.98
N SER A 60 7.16 9.50 0.76
CA SER A 60 7.17 10.94 0.51
C SER A 60 5.84 11.62 0.88
N ASP A 61 4.73 10.93 0.64
CA ASP A 61 3.40 11.34 1.10
C ASP A 61 2.84 10.27 2.03
N ARG A 62 2.61 10.66 3.28
CA ARG A 62 2.10 9.79 4.34
C ARG A 62 0.61 9.99 4.60
N THR A 63 0.02 11.01 3.98
CA THR A 63 -1.37 11.42 4.24
C THR A 63 -2.38 10.62 3.43
N LYS A 64 -1.95 10.07 2.29
CA LYS A 64 -2.77 9.26 1.38
C LYS A 64 -1.99 8.08 0.83
N LEU A 65 -2.73 7.15 0.24
CA LEU A 65 -2.22 6.07 -0.60
C LEU A 65 -2.23 6.47 -2.07
N GLY A 66 -3.03 7.46 -2.47
CA GLY A 66 -2.99 7.98 -3.82
C GLY A 66 -4.27 8.74 -4.11
N VAL A 67 -4.66 8.80 -5.38
CA VAL A 67 -5.86 9.53 -5.78
C VAL A 67 -6.71 8.75 -6.78
N HIS A 68 -8.02 8.87 -6.64
CA HIS A 68 -8.97 8.56 -7.71
C HIS A 68 -9.35 9.87 -8.41
N GLN A 69 -9.07 9.94 -9.70
CA GLN A 69 -9.44 11.06 -10.56
C GLN A 69 -10.55 10.61 -11.50
N SER A 70 -11.73 11.22 -11.39
CA SER A 70 -12.86 10.93 -12.26
C SER A 70 -12.66 11.56 -13.64
N LEU A 71 -13.38 11.03 -14.65
CA LEU A 71 -13.41 11.60 -16.01
C LEU A 71 -13.86 13.07 -16.03
N TRP A 72 -14.65 13.48 -15.04
CA TRP A 72 -15.21 14.83 -14.92
C TRP A 72 -14.33 15.79 -14.11
N GLY A 73 -13.12 15.37 -13.73
CA GLY A 73 -12.14 16.20 -13.04
C GLY A 73 -12.27 16.23 -11.52
N THR A 74 -13.13 15.40 -10.92
CA THR A 74 -13.16 15.23 -9.45
C THR A 74 -11.93 14.45 -9.02
N THR A 75 -11.23 14.91 -7.98
CA THR A 75 -10.10 14.18 -7.39
C THR A 75 -10.39 13.82 -5.94
N GLU A 76 -10.35 12.54 -5.64
CA GLU A 76 -10.65 11.96 -4.33
C GLU A 76 -9.38 11.30 -3.77
N PRO A 77 -8.88 11.71 -2.59
CA PRO A 77 -7.72 11.06 -2.00
C PRO A 77 -8.09 9.67 -1.48
N LEU A 78 -7.32 8.66 -1.87
CA LEU A 78 -7.43 7.31 -1.33
C LEU A 78 -6.66 7.24 -0.02
N THR A 79 -7.32 6.86 1.06
CA THR A 79 -6.73 6.82 2.41
C THR A 79 -6.84 5.44 3.02
N LEU A 80 -5.93 5.11 3.93
CA LEU A 80 -5.98 3.83 4.61
C LEU A 80 -7.14 3.81 5.61
N LYS A 81 -8.00 2.79 5.52
CA LYS A 81 -9.16 2.64 6.41
C LYS A 81 -8.78 2.47 7.88
N ASN A 82 -7.74 1.69 8.19
CA ASN A 82 -7.34 1.36 9.57
C ASN A 82 -5.83 1.20 9.71
N GLY A 83 -5.28 1.69 10.82
CA GLY A 83 -3.86 1.53 11.19
C GLY A 83 -2.91 2.40 10.37
N SER A 84 -1.61 2.19 10.57
CA SER A 84 -0.57 2.80 9.74
C SER A 84 -0.18 1.88 8.59
N VAL A 85 0.31 2.43 7.48
CA VAL A 85 0.79 1.62 6.34
C VAL A 85 1.89 0.65 6.78
N GLY A 86 2.76 1.08 7.69
CA GLY A 86 3.82 0.25 8.25
C GLY A 86 3.30 -0.91 9.12
N GLU A 87 2.28 -0.68 9.94
CA GLU A 87 1.63 -1.73 10.73
C GLU A 87 0.91 -2.74 9.84
N VAL A 88 0.14 -2.24 8.86
CA VAL A 88 -0.60 -3.10 7.95
C VAL A 88 0.34 -3.94 7.09
N THR A 89 1.43 -3.36 6.58
CA THR A 89 2.46 -4.09 5.85
C THR A 89 3.10 -5.19 6.70
N ALA A 90 3.38 -4.91 7.98
CA ALA A 90 3.96 -5.90 8.89
C ALA A 90 3.00 -7.07 9.19
N LYS A 91 1.71 -6.78 9.42
CA LYS A 91 0.67 -7.81 9.61
C LYS A 91 0.51 -8.67 8.36
N ALA A 92 0.41 -8.03 7.20
CA ALA A 92 0.33 -8.69 5.90
C ALA A 92 1.53 -9.61 5.67
N LEU A 93 2.75 -9.15 5.93
CA LEU A 93 3.94 -9.99 5.81
C LEU A 93 3.89 -11.19 6.77
N ALA A 94 3.52 -11.00 8.03
CA ALA A 94 3.38 -12.10 8.99
C ALA A 94 2.37 -13.15 8.49
N GLU A 95 1.19 -12.72 8.02
CA GLU A 95 0.18 -13.59 7.43
C GLU A 95 0.71 -14.32 6.19
N TYR A 96 1.44 -13.63 5.31
CA TYR A 96 2.08 -14.24 4.14
C TYR A 96 3.09 -15.33 4.54
N LEU A 97 3.94 -15.07 5.53
CA LEU A 97 4.92 -16.04 6.01
C LEU A 97 4.24 -17.28 6.61
N VAL A 98 3.15 -17.10 7.36
CA VAL A 98 2.32 -18.21 7.86
C VAL A 98 1.73 -19.02 6.70
N ARG A 99 1.20 -18.36 5.66
CA ARG A 99 0.70 -19.03 4.43
C ARG A 99 1.80 -19.83 3.73
N LYS A 100 3.07 -19.39 3.80
CA LYS A 100 4.23 -20.11 3.28
C LYS A 100 4.82 -21.18 4.23
N GLY A 101 4.15 -21.47 5.34
CA GLY A 101 4.53 -22.52 6.29
C GLY A 101 5.59 -22.11 7.32
N TRP A 102 5.90 -20.82 7.44
CA TRP A 102 6.82 -20.33 8.45
C TRP A 102 6.08 -20.14 9.78
N ARG A 103 6.75 -20.36 10.90
CA ARG A 103 6.24 -20.00 12.24
C ARG A 103 6.44 -18.51 12.47
N ALA A 104 5.59 -17.69 11.86
CA ALA A 104 5.67 -16.23 11.94
C ALA A 104 4.50 -15.64 12.74
N ARG A 105 4.75 -14.53 13.43
CA ARG A 105 3.69 -13.73 14.08
C ARG A 105 4.04 -12.24 14.09
N TYR A 106 3.00 -11.42 14.05
CA TYR A 106 3.13 -9.98 14.23
C TYR A 106 3.31 -9.63 15.72
N ALA A 107 4.17 -8.66 16.02
CA ALA A 107 4.33 -8.09 17.35
C ALA A 107 4.43 -6.57 17.29
N ALA A 108 3.50 -5.88 17.95
CA ALA A 108 3.41 -4.42 17.95
C ALA A 108 4.60 -3.72 18.61
N ALA A 109 5.38 -4.42 19.45
CA ALA A 109 6.58 -3.90 20.09
C ALA A 109 7.68 -4.96 20.17
N PHE A 110 8.94 -4.49 20.15
CA PHE A 110 10.14 -5.31 20.30
C PHE A 110 10.40 -5.74 21.76
N ALA A 111 9.67 -5.17 22.73
CA ALA A 111 9.99 -5.33 24.15
C ALA A 111 9.73 -6.77 24.64
N GLY A 112 10.81 -7.53 24.86
CA GLY A 112 10.82 -8.78 25.60
C GLY A 112 10.33 -10.01 24.84
N GLN A 113 10.53 -10.08 23.52
CA GLN A 113 10.02 -11.19 22.71
C GLN A 113 11.15 -12.05 22.13
N ASP A 114 11.17 -13.33 22.54
CA ASP A 114 12.12 -14.38 22.16
C ASP A 114 11.84 -14.94 20.75
N GLY A 115 11.88 -14.09 19.72
CA GLY A 115 11.91 -14.56 18.32
C GLY A 115 13.34 -14.90 17.91
N GLU A 116 13.57 -16.08 17.33
CA GLU A 116 14.89 -16.46 16.80
C GLU A 116 15.31 -15.52 15.64
N VAL A 117 14.34 -15.06 14.86
CA VAL A 117 14.53 -14.06 13.79
C VAL A 117 13.53 -12.92 13.96
N VAL A 118 14.02 -11.68 13.94
CA VAL A 118 13.18 -10.48 13.98
C VAL A 118 13.23 -9.78 12.63
N ILE A 119 12.09 -9.68 11.98
CA ILE A 119 11.87 -8.95 10.73
C ILE A 119 11.26 -7.59 11.05
N SER A 120 11.91 -6.56 10.56
CA SER A 120 11.50 -5.16 10.61
C SER A 120 11.68 -4.53 9.22
N GLY A 121 11.34 -3.27 9.05
CA GLY A 121 11.51 -2.67 7.75
C GLY A 121 11.04 -1.24 7.63
N LYS A 122 11.01 -0.76 6.39
CA LYS A 122 10.54 0.56 6.00
C LYS A 122 9.72 0.45 4.73
N VAL A 123 8.60 1.15 4.68
CA VAL A 123 7.82 1.35 3.46
C VAL A 123 8.34 2.62 2.79
N LEU A 124 8.95 2.47 1.62
CA LEU A 124 9.49 3.59 0.84
C LEU A 124 8.45 4.15 -0.13
N GLU A 125 7.61 3.27 -0.67
CA GLU A 125 6.54 3.60 -1.59
C GLU A 125 5.38 2.65 -1.34
N SER A 126 4.18 3.17 -1.22
CA SER A 126 2.95 2.39 -1.23
C SER A 126 1.89 3.33 -1.73
N SER A 127 1.56 3.17 -3.00
CA SER A 127 0.62 4.04 -3.67
C SER A 127 -0.28 3.33 -4.67
N VAL A 128 -1.48 3.85 -4.84
CA VAL A 128 -2.43 3.44 -5.87
C VAL A 128 -3.15 4.66 -6.42
N ASP A 129 -3.02 4.90 -7.71
CA ASP A 129 -3.68 6.00 -8.41
C ASP A 129 -4.64 5.42 -9.44
N ALA A 130 -5.87 5.91 -9.47
CA ALA A 130 -6.91 5.51 -10.41
C ALA A 130 -7.33 6.71 -11.25
N HIS A 131 -7.24 6.62 -12.57
CA HIS A 131 -7.54 7.70 -13.49
C HIS A 131 -8.62 7.29 -14.49
N GLY A 132 -9.79 7.93 -14.39
CA GLY A 132 -10.90 7.75 -15.31
C GLY A 132 -10.58 8.31 -16.69
N THR A 133 -10.70 7.46 -17.69
CA THR A 133 -10.58 7.78 -19.12
C THR A 133 -11.91 7.51 -19.84
N VAL A 134 -11.97 7.75 -21.15
CA VAL A 134 -13.19 7.50 -21.92
C VAL A 134 -13.39 5.99 -22.06
N GLY A 135 -14.32 5.44 -21.28
CA GLY A 135 -14.73 4.04 -21.34
C GLY A 135 -13.91 3.07 -20.48
N SER A 136 -12.99 3.57 -19.66
CA SER A 136 -12.29 2.77 -18.64
C SER A 136 -11.67 3.65 -17.55
N THR A 137 -11.22 3.03 -16.47
CA THR A 137 -10.36 3.64 -15.45
C THR A 137 -9.05 2.87 -15.40
N ASP A 138 -7.94 3.57 -15.59
CA ASP A 138 -6.60 3.00 -15.46
C ASP A 138 -6.13 3.12 -14.02
N ILE A 139 -5.70 2.01 -13.43
CA ILE A 139 -5.26 1.95 -12.04
C ILE A 139 -3.79 1.55 -12.02
N VAL A 140 -2.95 2.36 -11.38
CA VAL A 140 -1.51 2.13 -11.25
C VAL A 140 -1.18 1.99 -9.78
N ALA A 141 -0.64 0.83 -9.39
CA ALA A 141 -0.14 0.61 -8.04
C ALA A 141 1.37 0.45 -8.02
N LYS A 142 1.98 0.95 -6.95
CA LYS A 142 3.42 0.84 -6.69
C LYS A 142 3.61 0.49 -5.23
N ASN A 143 4.48 -0.47 -4.96
CA ASN A 143 4.88 -0.81 -3.60
C ASN A 143 6.37 -1.09 -3.57
N LYS A 144 7.07 -0.44 -2.64
CA LYS A 144 8.50 -0.60 -2.42
C LYS A 144 8.78 -0.60 -0.93
N ILE A 145 9.40 -1.67 -0.46
CA ILE A 145 9.72 -1.89 0.95
C ILE A 145 11.18 -2.29 1.12
N VAL A 146 11.75 -1.88 2.25
CA VAL A 146 13.01 -2.41 2.77
C VAL A 146 12.65 -3.39 3.87
N VAL A 147 13.13 -4.62 3.77
CA VAL A 147 12.98 -5.67 4.77
C VAL A 147 14.33 -5.89 5.42
N HIS A 148 14.38 -5.76 6.73
CA HIS A 148 15.55 -6.03 7.56
C HIS A 148 15.25 -7.20 8.50
N ALA A 149 15.97 -8.30 8.35
CA ALA A 149 15.85 -9.46 9.24
C ALA A 149 17.12 -9.61 10.07
N LYS A 150 16.97 -9.67 11.39
CA LYS A 150 18.04 -9.85 12.35
C LYS A 150 17.91 -11.22 13.01
N ASN A 151 18.98 -12.01 12.97
CA ASN A 151 19.07 -13.32 13.61
C ASN A 151 19.57 -13.13 15.05
N GLN A 152 18.86 -13.67 16.04
CA GLN A 152 19.29 -13.62 17.44
C GLN A 152 20.35 -14.68 17.74
N SER A 153 20.40 -15.77 16.97
CA SER A 153 21.30 -16.90 17.20
C SER A 153 22.78 -16.57 16.98
N ASP A 154 23.08 -15.77 15.94
CA ASP A 154 24.45 -15.41 15.56
C ASP A 154 24.68 -13.90 15.43
N GLY A 155 23.64 -13.08 15.68
CA GLY A 155 23.69 -11.63 15.57
C GLY A 155 23.78 -11.10 14.13
N SER A 156 23.76 -11.97 13.12
CA SER A 156 23.80 -11.57 11.72
C SER A 156 22.49 -10.90 11.29
N SER A 157 22.55 -10.13 10.20
CA SER A 157 21.36 -9.54 9.62
C SER A 157 21.42 -9.53 8.10
N ILE A 158 20.25 -9.61 7.48
CA ILE A 158 20.06 -9.42 6.05
C ILE A 158 19.15 -8.22 5.82
N THR A 159 19.46 -7.45 4.79
CA THR A 159 18.62 -6.32 4.36
C THR A 159 18.33 -6.49 2.88
N ASN A 160 17.06 -6.48 2.50
CA ASN A 160 16.62 -6.57 1.12
C ASN A 160 15.70 -5.38 0.79
N THR A 161 15.85 -4.81 -0.40
CA THR A 161 14.89 -3.83 -0.92
C THR A 161 14.13 -4.47 -2.06
N VAL A 162 12.82 -4.64 -1.88
CA VAL A 162 11.93 -5.20 -2.90
C VAL A 162 10.92 -4.14 -3.33
N GLY A 163 10.63 -4.13 -4.63
CA GLY A 163 9.65 -3.21 -5.20
C GLY A 163 9.00 -3.85 -6.41
N HIS A 164 7.72 -3.55 -6.57
CA HIS A 164 6.90 -4.01 -7.68
C HIS A 164 5.90 -2.91 -8.03
N ASN A 165 5.47 -2.91 -9.29
CA ASN A 165 4.41 -2.05 -9.80
C ASN A 165 3.37 -2.93 -10.51
N GLY A 166 2.12 -2.50 -10.50
CA GLY A 166 1.01 -3.14 -11.19
C GLY A 166 0.18 -2.12 -11.95
N THR A 167 -0.46 -2.55 -13.02
CA THR A 167 -1.42 -1.72 -13.76
C THR A 167 -2.65 -2.52 -14.16
N TYR A 168 -3.84 -2.03 -13.80
CA TYR A 168 -5.14 -2.56 -14.24
C TYR A 168 -5.85 -1.52 -15.11
N SER A 169 -6.77 -1.98 -15.94
CA SER A 169 -7.76 -1.11 -16.59
C SER A 169 -9.12 -1.77 -16.41
N VAL A 170 -10.06 -1.07 -15.79
CA VAL A 170 -11.39 -1.59 -15.45
C VAL A 170 -12.47 -0.72 -16.09
N PHE A 171 -13.58 -1.33 -16.50
CA PHE A 171 -14.68 -0.57 -17.12
C PHE A 171 -15.53 0.17 -16.08
N TRP A 172 -15.75 -0.46 -14.92
CA TRP A 172 -16.43 0.12 -13.78
C TRP A 172 -15.49 0.10 -12.58
N TYR A 173 -14.99 1.27 -12.20
CA TYR A 173 -14.10 1.40 -11.05
C TYR A 173 -14.87 1.34 -9.74
N GLY A 174 -14.40 0.47 -8.83
CA GLY A 174 -14.68 0.52 -7.41
C GLY A 174 -13.40 0.68 -6.58
N PRO A 175 -13.47 1.23 -5.36
CA PRO A 175 -12.31 1.26 -4.45
C PRO A 175 -11.67 -0.11 -4.23
N GLU A 176 -12.45 -1.18 -4.32
CA GLU A 176 -12.00 -2.58 -4.20
C GLU A 176 -10.98 -2.95 -5.29
N ASP A 177 -11.05 -2.37 -6.48
CA ASP A 177 -10.07 -2.61 -7.55
C ASP A 177 -8.69 -2.04 -7.17
N ALA A 178 -8.68 -0.89 -6.50
CA ALA A 178 -7.46 -0.27 -5.96
C ALA A 178 -6.88 -1.10 -4.80
N GLU A 179 -7.74 -1.63 -3.93
CA GLU A 179 -7.34 -2.57 -2.87
C GLU A 179 -6.71 -3.83 -3.45
N GLU A 180 -7.32 -4.40 -4.48
CA GLU A 180 -6.88 -5.64 -5.10
C GLU A 180 -5.49 -5.51 -5.72
N ILE A 181 -5.29 -4.53 -6.59
CA ILE A 181 -4.01 -4.36 -7.27
C ILE A 181 -2.89 -4.01 -6.28
N LEU A 182 -3.16 -3.18 -5.27
CA LEU A 182 -2.15 -2.81 -4.28
C LEU A 182 -1.76 -4.01 -3.40
N SER A 183 -2.73 -4.84 -3.04
CA SER A 183 -2.49 -6.09 -2.30
C SER A 183 -1.69 -7.09 -3.12
N GLU A 184 -1.97 -7.21 -4.42
CA GLU A 184 -1.24 -8.07 -5.34
C GLU A 184 0.23 -7.64 -5.46
N VAL A 185 0.49 -6.35 -5.70
CA VAL A 185 1.84 -5.78 -5.82
C VAL A 185 2.62 -5.97 -4.51
N MET A 186 1.97 -5.81 -3.35
CA MET A 186 2.56 -6.10 -2.04
C MET A 186 2.87 -7.60 -1.87
N GLU A 187 1.98 -8.50 -2.29
CA GLU A 187 2.21 -9.95 -2.22
C GLU A 187 3.40 -10.38 -3.09
N ARG A 188 3.54 -9.83 -4.31
CA ARG A 188 4.70 -10.07 -5.19
C ARG A 188 6.02 -9.65 -4.54
N ASN A 189 6.02 -8.57 -3.75
CA ASN A 189 7.20 -8.15 -2.98
C ASN A 189 7.56 -9.16 -1.90
N PHE A 190 6.57 -9.67 -1.17
CA PHE A 190 6.78 -10.70 -0.15
C PHE A 190 7.28 -12.02 -0.76
N GLU A 191 6.70 -12.42 -1.89
CA GLU A 191 7.16 -13.58 -2.66
C GLU A 191 8.63 -13.43 -3.06
N LYS A 192 9.01 -12.27 -3.62
CA LYS A 192 10.39 -12.00 -3.99
C LYS A 192 11.32 -12.13 -2.79
N PHE A 193 10.96 -11.55 -1.64
CA PHE A 193 11.75 -11.67 -0.40
C PHE A 193 11.90 -13.13 0.04
N VAL A 194 10.80 -13.89 0.14
CA VAL A 194 10.83 -15.30 0.56
C VAL A 194 11.60 -16.17 -0.44
N SER A 195 11.43 -15.93 -1.74
CA SER A 195 12.12 -16.69 -2.79
C SER A 195 13.65 -16.57 -2.73
N GLN A 196 14.15 -15.43 -2.24
CA GLN A 196 15.57 -15.12 -2.12
C GLN A 196 16.17 -15.52 -0.76
N THR A 197 15.37 -15.99 0.19
CA THR A 197 15.83 -16.31 1.54
C THR A 197 15.70 -17.79 1.85
N ARG A 198 16.57 -18.29 2.72
CA ARG A 198 16.54 -19.65 3.26
C ARG A 198 16.95 -19.63 4.72
N PHE A 199 16.42 -20.58 5.49
CA PHE A 199 16.95 -20.88 6.81
C PHE A 199 18.20 -21.74 6.69
N ASP A 200 19.25 -21.35 7.39
CA ASP A 200 20.47 -22.11 7.62
C ASP A 200 20.58 -22.34 9.14
N GLY A 201 20.10 -23.50 9.59
CA GLY A 201 19.79 -23.71 11.00
C GLY A 201 18.70 -22.74 11.49
N SER A 202 18.99 -21.95 12.52
CA SER A 202 18.10 -20.93 13.08
C SER A 202 18.32 -19.52 12.49
N ALA A 203 19.26 -19.36 11.56
CA ALA A 203 19.56 -18.08 10.94
C ALA A 203 18.90 -17.94 9.56
N LEU A 204 18.23 -16.83 9.31
CA LEU A 204 17.74 -16.46 7.99
C LEU A 204 18.87 -15.84 7.17
N ARG A 205 19.11 -16.39 5.97
CA ARG A 205 20.16 -15.96 5.06
C ARG A 205 19.63 -15.82 3.64
N PHE A 206 20.35 -15.08 2.80
CA PHE A 206 20.09 -15.14 1.36
C PHE A 206 20.52 -16.51 0.81
N LYS A 207 19.81 -16.95 -0.24
CA LYS A 207 20.15 -18.17 -0.97
C LYS A 207 21.48 -18.04 -1.69
#